data_AF-A0A353C9V8-F1
#
_entry.id   AF-A0A353C9V8-F1
#
_cell.length_a   1.000
_cell.length_b   1.000
_cell.length_c   1.000
_cell.angle_alpha   90.00
_cell.angle_beta   90.00
_cell.angle_gamma   90.00
#
_symmetry.space_group_name_H-M   'P 1'
#
loop_
_entity.id
_entity.type
_entity.pdbx_description
1 polymer ?
#
loop_
_entity_poly.entity_id
_entity_poly.type
_entity_poly.pdbx_seq_one_letter_code
_entity_poly.pdbx_strand_id
1 'polypeptide(L)'
;MHRIFVTGGAGFIGSAFVHLLLEEQADVEIVNFDALTYAGNLENLTGLDDKRHKFVKGDICDHPSVMDALPHGCDAIFNFAAESHVDRSIASAGEFLRTNIIGTQVLLDAARERSVRRFIQVSTDEVMGSLPDASLELFTEGSPLRPNSPYAASKAGAEFVVRAARETFGVDTVVTRCGNNYGPRQFPE
;
A
#
# COMPACT_ATOMS: atom_id res chain seq x y z
N MET A 1 9.95 4.72 -20.65
CA MET A 1 10.24 4.49 -19.23
C MET A 1 9.04 4.82 -18.38
N HIS A 2 8.46 3.79 -17.77
CA HIS A 2 7.35 3.89 -16.85
C HIS A 2 7.84 4.34 -15.48
N ARG A 3 7.18 5.34 -14.89
CA ARG A 3 7.56 5.86 -13.56
C ARG A 3 6.58 5.41 -12.51
N ILE A 4 7.06 4.60 -11.57
CA ILE A 4 6.24 3.96 -10.55
C ILE A 4 6.65 4.49 -9.18
N PHE A 5 5.64 4.91 -8.41
CA PHE A 5 5.83 5.32 -7.02
C PHE A 5 5.31 4.21 -6.11
N VAL A 6 6.20 3.56 -5.36
CA VAL A 6 5.85 2.46 -4.45
C VAL A 6 5.97 2.98 -3.03
N THR A 7 4.89 2.97 -2.28
CA THR A 7 4.93 3.28 -0.84
C THR A 7 5.00 1.99 -0.02
N GLY A 8 5.74 1.99 1.10
CA GLY A 8 5.89 0.78 1.93
C GLY A 8 6.81 -0.27 1.29
N GLY A 9 7.66 0.14 0.34
CA GLY A 9 8.48 -0.77 -0.43
C GLY A 9 9.67 -1.34 0.32
N ALA A 10 9.98 -0.92 1.55
CA ALA A 10 10.99 -1.56 2.40
C ALA A 10 10.41 -2.71 3.26
N GLY A 11 9.08 -2.89 3.26
CA GLY A 11 8.41 -4.00 3.92
C GLY A 11 8.49 -5.32 3.15
N PHE A 12 7.88 -6.38 3.69
CA PHE A 12 7.88 -7.72 3.11
C PHE A 12 7.33 -7.74 1.66
N ILE A 13 6.04 -7.46 1.48
CA ILE A 13 5.39 -7.55 0.17
C ILE A 13 5.88 -6.45 -0.78
N GLY A 14 6.02 -5.23 -0.27
CA GLY A 14 6.46 -4.08 -1.06
C GLY A 14 7.85 -4.28 -1.66
N SER A 15 8.80 -4.81 -0.90
CA SER A 15 10.14 -5.09 -1.44
C SER A 15 10.13 -6.23 -2.45
N ALA A 16 9.38 -7.31 -2.20
CA ALA A 16 9.22 -8.39 -3.17
C ALA A 16 8.64 -7.88 -4.50
N PHE A 17 7.66 -6.97 -4.45
CA PHE A 17 7.10 -6.30 -5.62
C PHE A 17 8.14 -5.43 -6.35
N VAL A 18 8.94 -4.64 -5.63
CA VAL A 18 10.01 -3.81 -6.22
C VAL A 18 11.03 -4.67 -6.98
N HIS A 19 11.48 -5.76 -6.37
CA HIS A 19 12.41 -6.72 -7.01
C HIS A 19 11.81 -7.31 -8.28
N LEU A 20 10.59 -7.85 -8.18
CA LEU A 20 9.89 -8.48 -9.30
C LEU A 20 9.72 -7.50 -10.47
N LEU A 21 9.27 -6.28 -10.17
CA LEU A 21 9.00 -5.29 -11.21
C LEU A 21 10.27 -4.86 -11.95
N LEU A 22 11.40 -4.70 -11.24
CA LEU A 22 12.69 -4.35 -11.86
C LEU A 22 13.31 -5.48 -12.67
N GLU A 23 13.01 -6.73 -12.31
CA GLU A 23 13.42 -7.94 -13.04
C GLU A 23 12.59 -8.13 -14.31
N GLU A 24 11.27 -8.00 -14.22
CA GLU A 24 10.36 -8.29 -15.34
C GLU A 24 10.20 -7.12 -16.33
N GLN A 25 10.44 -5.87 -15.90
CA GLN A 25 10.24 -4.69 -16.73
C GLN A 25 11.56 -3.91 -16.89
N ALA A 26 12.16 -4.01 -18.07
CA ALA A 26 13.41 -3.31 -18.37
C ALA A 26 13.26 -1.78 -18.43
N ASP A 27 12.07 -1.28 -18.81
CA ASP A 27 11.78 0.15 -19.01
C ASP A 27 10.95 0.74 -17.85
N VAL A 28 11.30 0.39 -16.61
CA VAL A 28 10.67 0.93 -15.39
C VAL A 28 11.69 1.66 -14.51
N GLU A 29 11.26 2.79 -13.94
CA GLU A 29 11.91 3.47 -12.83
C GLU A 29 10.99 3.47 -11.61
N ILE A 30 11.55 3.14 -10.45
CA ILE A 30 10.82 3.05 -9.19
C ILE A 30 11.36 4.09 -8.22
N VAL A 31 10.47 4.93 -7.70
CA VAL A 31 10.71 5.67 -6.46
C VAL A 31 10.02 4.91 -5.33
N ASN A 32 10.82 4.37 -4.41
CA ASN A 32 10.37 3.63 -3.24
C ASN A 32 10.34 4.57 -2.03
N PHE A 33 9.16 4.83 -1.50
CA PHE A 33 8.90 5.77 -0.42
C PHE A 33 8.45 5.05 0.85
N ASP A 34 9.25 5.12 1.91
CA ASP A 34 8.99 4.35 3.12
C ASP A 34 9.37 5.12 4.39
N ALA A 35 8.57 4.98 5.45
CA ALA A 35 8.84 5.63 6.74
C ALA A 35 9.93 4.90 7.54
N LEU A 36 10.26 3.66 7.18
CA LEU A 36 11.11 2.74 7.94
C LEU A 36 10.61 2.58 9.37
N THR A 37 9.31 2.25 9.50
CA THR A 37 8.70 1.87 10.78
C THR A 37 9.14 0.46 11.18
N TYR A 38 8.46 -0.17 12.13
CA TYR A 38 8.88 -1.46 12.70
C TYR A 38 9.04 -2.59 11.66
N ALA A 39 8.29 -2.54 10.56
CA ALA A 39 8.29 -3.57 9.52
C ALA A 39 9.17 -3.20 8.31
N GLY A 40 9.72 -1.99 8.26
CA GLY A 40 10.59 -1.55 7.17
C GLY A 40 12.03 -2.02 7.39
N ASN A 41 12.60 -2.74 6.43
CA ASN A 41 14.00 -3.17 6.48
C ASN A 41 14.71 -2.85 5.16
N LEU A 42 15.75 -2.00 5.20
CA LEU A 42 16.55 -1.64 4.02
C LEU A 42 17.33 -2.83 3.44
N GLU A 43 17.62 -3.87 4.23
CA GLU A 43 18.26 -5.09 3.72
C GLU A 43 17.39 -5.78 2.65
N ASN A 44 16.06 -5.61 2.73
CA ASN A 44 15.13 -6.13 1.73
C ASN A 44 15.35 -5.52 0.33
N LEU A 45 15.99 -4.35 0.25
CA LEU A 45 16.26 -3.60 -0.98
C LEU A 45 17.68 -3.80 -1.51
N THR A 46 18.47 -4.68 -0.90
CA THR A 46 19.83 -4.97 -1.37
C THR A 46 19.82 -5.65 -2.74
N GLY A 47 20.80 -5.34 -3.58
CA GLY A 47 20.94 -5.92 -4.92
C GLY A 47 20.08 -5.27 -6.02
N LEU A 48 19.34 -4.20 -5.71
CA LEU A 48 18.59 -3.43 -6.71
C LEU A 48 19.51 -2.54 -7.56
N ASP A 49 19.09 -2.27 -8.80
CA ASP A 49 19.79 -1.37 -9.72
C ASP A 49 19.54 0.10 -9.33
N ASP A 50 20.55 0.76 -8.76
CA ASP A 50 20.49 2.16 -8.31
C ASP A 50 20.17 3.17 -9.43
N LYS A 51 20.30 2.79 -10.71
CA LYS A 51 19.90 3.66 -11.83
C LYS A 51 18.39 3.66 -12.06
N ARG A 52 17.71 2.59 -11.67
CA ARG A 52 16.27 2.38 -11.90
C ARG A 52 15.46 2.37 -10.60
N HIS A 53 16.11 2.27 -9.45
CA HIS A 53 15.48 2.29 -8.13
C HIS A 53 16.05 3.42 -7.28
N LYS A 54 15.17 4.28 -6.76
CA LYS A 54 15.51 5.33 -5.80
C LYS A 54 14.71 5.15 -4.53
N PHE A 55 15.42 4.98 -3.41
CA PHE A 55 14.80 5.01 -2.09
C PHE A 55 14.66 6.45 -1.57
N VAL A 56 13.51 6.76 -0.97
CA VAL A 56 13.23 8.03 -0.29
C VAL A 56 12.57 7.73 1.05
N LYS A 57 13.18 8.19 2.15
CA LYS A 57 12.56 8.05 3.47
C LYS A 57 11.50 9.14 3.67
N GLY A 58 10.29 8.76 4.06
CA GLY A 58 9.21 9.70 4.40
C GLY A 58 7.93 9.01 4.85
N ASP A 59 7.01 9.78 5.45
CA ASP A 59 5.72 9.29 5.93
C ASP A 59 4.63 9.67 4.92
N ILE A 60 3.79 8.70 4.54
CA ILE A 60 2.68 8.94 3.61
C ILE A 60 1.63 9.92 4.17
N CYS A 61 1.65 10.18 5.47
CA CYS A 61 0.80 11.19 6.11
C CYS A 61 1.34 12.62 5.97
N ASP A 62 2.58 12.79 5.53
CA ASP A 62 3.21 14.10 5.35
C ASP A 62 3.15 14.53 3.88
N HIS A 63 2.09 15.28 3.54
CA HIS A 63 1.83 15.71 2.16
C HIS A 63 3.02 16.41 1.48
N PRO A 64 3.75 17.35 2.12
CA PRO A 64 4.97 17.92 1.55
C PRO A 64 6.01 16.88 1.14
N SER A 65 6.39 15.92 2.02
CA SER A 65 7.39 14.91 1.65
C SER A 65 6.89 13.95 0.57
N VAL A 66 5.60 13.63 0.55
CA VAL A 66 5.00 12.86 -0.56
C VAL A 66 5.14 13.63 -1.87
N MET A 67 4.81 14.92 -1.89
CA MET A 67 4.88 15.75 -3.09
C MET A 67 6.31 15.99 -3.59
N ASP A 68 7.28 16.07 -2.68
CA ASP A 68 8.70 16.17 -2.98
C ASP A 68 9.26 14.86 -3.56
N ALA A 69 8.77 13.72 -3.09
CA ALA A 69 9.21 12.40 -3.54
C ALA A 69 8.52 11.91 -4.83
N LEU A 70 7.23 12.22 -5.01
CA LEU A 70 6.39 11.76 -6.12
C LEU A 70 6.85 12.40 -7.44
N PRO A 71 7.40 11.62 -8.40
CA PRO A 71 7.93 12.20 -9.63
C PRO A 71 6.83 12.75 -10.54
N HIS A 72 7.16 13.80 -11.29
CA HIS A 72 6.32 14.27 -12.38
C HIS A 72 6.16 13.19 -13.46
N GLY A 73 4.95 13.08 -14.01
CA GLY A 73 4.63 12.07 -15.02
C GLY A 73 4.65 10.65 -14.46
N CYS A 74 4.37 10.47 -13.17
CA CYS A 74 4.20 9.16 -12.56
C CYS A 74 3.01 8.42 -13.19
N ASP A 75 3.26 7.22 -13.70
CA ASP A 75 2.24 6.39 -14.32
C ASP A 75 1.35 5.71 -13.28
N ALA A 76 1.93 5.26 -12.16
CA ALA A 76 1.17 4.59 -11.12
C ALA A 76 1.76 4.76 -9.72
N ILE A 77 0.86 4.88 -8.74
CA ILE A 77 1.17 4.71 -7.31
C ILE A 77 0.72 3.32 -6.88
N PHE A 78 1.61 2.53 -6.29
CA PHE A 78 1.28 1.29 -5.57
C PHE A 78 1.41 1.52 -4.07
N ASN A 79 0.28 1.49 -3.37
CA ASN A 79 0.24 1.76 -1.94
C ASN A 79 0.31 0.47 -1.10
N PHE A 80 1.52 0.07 -0.70
CA PHE A 80 1.73 -1.01 0.29
C PHE A 80 1.91 -0.46 1.71
N ALA A 81 2.19 0.83 1.87
CA ALA A 81 2.41 1.44 3.17
C ALA A 81 1.17 1.30 4.06
N ALA A 82 1.35 0.64 5.21
CA ALA A 82 0.32 0.46 6.22
C ALA A 82 0.96 0.07 7.56
N GLU A 83 0.29 0.43 8.65
CA GLU A 83 0.44 -0.29 9.91
C GLU A 83 -0.43 -1.55 9.82
N SER A 84 0.17 -2.73 10.08
CA SER A 84 -0.46 -4.02 9.74
C SER A 84 -0.53 -5.05 10.87
N HIS A 85 0.17 -4.85 11.98
CA HIS A 85 0.18 -5.82 13.07
C HIS A 85 -1.12 -5.79 13.89
N VAL A 86 -1.90 -6.87 13.84
CA VAL A 86 -3.23 -6.96 14.48
C VAL A 86 -3.18 -6.66 15.97
N ASP A 87 -2.30 -7.31 16.76
CA ASP A 87 -2.24 -7.05 18.21
C ASP A 87 -1.86 -5.62 18.56
N ARG A 88 -0.95 -4.99 17.79
CA ARG A 88 -0.59 -3.59 17.99
C ARG A 88 -1.76 -2.66 17.71
N SER A 89 -2.65 -3.03 16.79
CA SER A 89 -3.86 -2.26 16.48
C SER A 89 -4.85 -2.22 17.65
N ILE A 90 -4.87 -3.25 18.49
CA ILE A 90 -5.68 -3.30 19.71
C ILE A 90 -5.10 -2.35 20.77
N ALA A 91 -3.77 -2.30 20.89
CA ALA A 91 -3.08 -1.43 21.83
C ALA A 91 -3.06 0.06 21.40
N SER A 92 -2.99 0.34 20.10
CA SER A 92 -2.90 1.70 19.55
C SER A 92 -3.63 1.84 18.21
N ALA A 93 -4.96 1.81 18.23
CA ALA A 93 -5.78 1.93 17.03
C ALA A 93 -5.59 3.27 16.28
N GLY A 94 -5.20 4.34 16.99
CA GLY A 94 -5.04 5.68 16.41
C GLY A 94 -3.99 5.74 15.30
N GLU A 95 -2.86 5.05 15.49
CA GLU A 95 -1.77 5.01 14.49
C GLU A 95 -2.21 4.28 13.20
N PHE A 96 -3.05 3.25 13.34
CA PHE A 96 -3.61 2.52 12.19
C PHE A 96 -4.57 3.40 11.40
N LEU A 97 -5.44 4.15 12.08
CA LEU A 97 -6.35 5.08 11.40
C LEU A 97 -5.57 6.20 10.71
N ARG A 98 -4.54 6.75 11.37
CA ARG A 98 -3.67 7.78 10.81
C ARG A 98 -2.99 7.27 9.54
N THR A 99 -2.20 6.20 9.63
CA THR A 99 -1.44 5.72 8.48
C THR A 99 -2.34 5.16 7.39
N ASN A 100 -3.29 4.28 7.73
CA ASN A 100 -4.01 3.52 6.71
C ASN A 100 -5.11 4.36 6.06
N ILE A 101 -5.80 5.25 6.79
CA ILE A 101 -6.86 6.09 6.23
C ILE A 101 -6.31 7.45 5.80
N ILE A 102 -5.71 8.22 6.74
CA ILE A 102 -5.26 9.58 6.45
C ILE A 102 -4.07 9.56 5.47
N GLY A 103 -3.11 8.65 5.65
CA GLY A 103 -2.02 8.46 4.69
C GLY A 103 -2.52 8.12 3.29
N THR A 104 -3.52 7.24 3.17
CA THR A 104 -4.14 6.94 1.87
C THR A 104 -4.82 8.17 1.25
N GLN A 105 -5.52 8.98 2.04
CA GLN A 105 -6.11 10.24 1.57
C GLN A 105 -5.04 11.20 1.05
N VAL A 106 -3.93 11.37 1.77
CA VAL A 106 -2.80 12.22 1.35
C VAL A 106 -2.22 11.75 0.03
N LEU A 107 -2.04 10.44 -0.16
CA LEU A 107 -1.55 9.89 -1.43
C LEU A 107 -2.55 10.10 -2.59
N LEU A 108 -3.85 10.02 -2.33
CA LEU A 108 -4.89 10.29 -3.34
C LEU A 108 -4.94 11.77 -3.74
N ASP A 109 -4.78 12.69 -2.78
CA ASP A 109 -4.66 14.12 -3.06
C ASP A 109 -3.41 14.40 -3.90
N ALA A 110 -2.25 13.85 -3.52
CA ALA A 110 -1.02 13.95 -4.28
C ALA A 110 -1.14 13.34 -5.69
N ALA A 111 -1.83 12.20 -5.82
CA ALA A 111 -2.10 11.55 -7.10
C ALA A 111 -2.89 12.48 -8.04
N ARG A 112 -3.93 13.15 -7.50
CA ARG A 112 -4.73 14.13 -8.25
C ARG A 112 -3.89 15.35 -8.64
N GLU A 113 -3.15 15.92 -7.69
CA GLU A 113 -2.31 17.10 -7.92
C GLU A 113 -1.22 16.86 -8.96
N ARG A 114 -0.64 15.65 -9.00
CA ARG A 114 0.36 15.25 -10.00
C ARG A 114 -0.22 14.61 -11.26
N SER A 115 -1.54 14.50 -11.37
CA SER A 115 -2.22 13.81 -12.48
C SER A 115 -1.67 12.40 -12.73
N VAL A 116 -1.44 11.65 -11.64
CA VAL A 116 -0.98 10.27 -11.72
C VAL A 116 -2.02 9.43 -12.45
N ARG A 117 -1.55 8.60 -13.38
CA ARG A 117 -2.43 7.86 -14.28
C ARG A 117 -3.25 6.80 -13.58
N ARG A 118 -2.70 6.13 -12.56
CA ARG A 118 -3.38 5.07 -11.81
C ARG A 118 -2.95 5.01 -10.35
N PHE A 119 -3.91 4.73 -9.47
CA PHE A 119 -3.67 4.49 -8.04
C PHE A 119 -4.09 3.08 -7.66
N ILE A 120 -3.16 2.28 -7.13
CA ILE A 120 -3.42 0.91 -6.70
C ILE A 120 -3.32 0.86 -5.18
N GLN A 121 -4.47 0.64 -4.52
CA GLN A 121 -4.54 0.37 -3.10
C GLN A 121 -4.39 -1.13 -2.84
N VAL A 122 -3.34 -1.52 -2.12
CA VAL A 122 -3.20 -2.89 -1.66
C VAL A 122 -3.93 -3.05 -0.34
N SER A 123 -4.90 -3.94 -0.29
CA SER A 123 -5.75 -4.26 0.85
C SER A 123 -5.64 -5.75 1.22
N THR A 124 -6.49 -6.21 2.12
CA THR A 124 -6.47 -7.55 2.73
C THR A 124 -7.86 -8.17 2.64
N ASP A 125 -7.94 -9.49 2.64
CA ASP A 125 -9.17 -10.25 2.82
C ASP A 125 -9.85 -10.02 4.19
N GLU A 126 -9.10 -9.67 5.24
CA GLU A 126 -9.63 -9.39 6.59
C GLU A 126 -10.71 -8.30 6.63
N VAL A 127 -10.77 -7.42 5.62
CA VAL A 127 -11.83 -6.41 5.49
C VAL A 127 -13.21 -7.03 5.33
N MET A 128 -13.31 -8.27 4.87
CA MET A 128 -14.56 -9.01 4.67
C MET A 128 -14.98 -9.83 5.90
N GLY A 129 -14.13 -9.87 6.94
CA GLY A 129 -14.39 -10.60 8.18
C GLY A 129 -14.07 -12.08 8.04
N SER A 130 -14.88 -12.93 8.66
CA SER A 130 -14.64 -14.38 8.74
C SER A 130 -15.83 -15.15 8.16
N LEU A 131 -15.53 -16.28 7.53
CA LEU A 131 -16.52 -17.30 7.17
C LEU A 131 -16.55 -18.38 8.26
N PRO A 132 -17.68 -19.08 8.46
CA PRO A 132 -17.72 -20.24 9.35
C PRO A 132 -16.73 -21.33 8.89
N ASP A 133 -16.04 -22.00 9.81
CA ASP A 133 -15.01 -23.01 9.50
C ASP A 133 -15.51 -24.15 8.60
N ALA A 134 -16.80 -24.52 8.71
CA ALA A 134 -17.42 -25.57 7.90
C ALA A 134 -17.99 -25.08 6.56
N SER A 135 -17.83 -23.79 6.24
CA SER A 135 -18.35 -23.21 5.00
C SER A 135 -17.48 -23.57 3.80
N LEU A 136 -18.13 -23.85 2.67
CA LEU A 136 -17.48 -23.93 1.34
C LEU A 136 -17.59 -22.60 0.57
N GLU A 137 -18.21 -21.59 1.17
CA GLU A 137 -18.31 -20.26 0.56
C GLU A 137 -16.93 -19.63 0.45
N LEU A 138 -16.77 -18.80 -0.58
CA LEU A 138 -15.59 -17.97 -0.76
C LEU A 138 -16.05 -16.52 -0.86
N PHE A 139 -15.22 -15.62 -0.36
CA PHE A 139 -15.46 -14.20 -0.56
C PHE A 139 -15.36 -13.84 -2.05
N THR A 140 -16.16 -12.85 -2.45
CA THR A 140 -16.14 -12.23 -3.78
C THR A 140 -15.96 -10.73 -3.61
N GLU A 141 -15.70 -9.99 -4.68
CA GLU A 141 -15.62 -8.53 -4.64
C GLU A 141 -16.96 -7.88 -4.20
N GLY A 142 -18.08 -8.60 -4.37
CA GLY A 142 -19.41 -8.20 -3.90
C GLY A 142 -19.72 -8.56 -2.43
N SER A 143 -18.83 -9.30 -1.74
CA SER A 143 -19.01 -9.63 -0.34
C SER A 143 -18.97 -8.38 0.54
N PRO A 144 -19.81 -8.30 1.60
CA PRO A 144 -19.86 -7.12 2.45
C PRO A 144 -18.58 -6.97 3.28
N LEU A 145 -18.14 -5.73 3.47
CA LEU A 145 -17.05 -5.43 4.40
C LEU A 145 -17.56 -5.59 5.85
N ARG A 146 -16.89 -6.44 6.63
CA ARG A 146 -17.21 -6.76 8.03
C ARG A 146 -15.93 -6.93 8.86
N PRO A 147 -15.09 -5.89 8.94
CA PRO A 147 -13.80 -5.98 9.64
C PRO A 147 -13.99 -6.20 11.15
N ASN A 148 -13.21 -7.11 11.72
CA ASN A 148 -13.29 -7.50 13.14
C ASN A 148 -12.16 -6.94 14.03
N SER A 149 -11.18 -6.26 13.44
CA SER A 149 -10.02 -5.68 14.16
C SER A 149 -9.84 -4.19 13.78
N PRO A 150 -9.18 -3.37 14.63
CA PRO A 150 -8.84 -1.99 14.27
C PRO A 150 -7.98 -1.90 13.00
N TYR A 151 -7.06 -2.85 12.79
CA TYR A 151 -6.32 -2.99 11.53
C TYR A 151 -7.27 -3.17 10.34
N ALA A 152 -8.09 -4.22 10.33
CA ALA A 152 -9.01 -4.50 9.22
C ALA A 152 -10.00 -3.34 8.99
N ALA A 153 -10.47 -2.70 10.07
CA ALA A 153 -11.36 -1.55 9.99
C ALA A 153 -10.68 -0.35 9.33
N SER A 154 -9.41 -0.11 9.65
CA SER A 154 -8.63 0.96 9.01
C SER A 154 -8.36 0.68 7.53
N LYS A 155 -8.11 -0.58 7.14
CA LYS A 155 -7.95 -0.98 5.72
C LYS A 155 -9.26 -0.83 4.94
N ALA A 156 -10.39 -1.26 5.52
CA ALA A 156 -11.71 -1.04 4.95
C ALA A 156 -12.03 0.47 4.82
N GLY A 157 -11.66 1.28 5.81
CA GLY A 157 -11.76 2.73 5.77
C GLY A 157 -10.99 3.35 4.60
N ALA A 158 -9.77 2.86 4.34
CA ALA A 158 -8.98 3.27 3.19
C ALA A 158 -9.66 2.94 1.86
N GLU A 159 -10.29 1.77 1.73
CA GLU A 159 -11.05 1.39 0.52
C GLU A 159 -12.22 2.34 0.25
N PHE A 160 -12.94 2.79 1.29
CA PHE A 160 -14.01 3.77 1.14
C PHE A 160 -13.48 5.11 0.64
N VAL A 161 -12.34 5.57 1.15
CA VAL A 161 -11.70 6.81 0.69
C VAL A 161 -11.22 6.69 -0.77
N VAL A 162 -10.61 5.56 -1.15
CA VAL A 162 -10.18 5.28 -2.53
C VAL A 162 -11.36 5.28 -3.49
N ARG A 163 -12.48 4.66 -3.10
CA ARG A 163 -13.72 4.69 -3.88
C ARG A 163 -14.26 6.11 -3.99
N ALA A 164 -14.33 6.86 -2.89
CA ALA A 164 -14.80 8.24 -2.90
C ALA A 164 -13.96 9.13 -3.82
N ALA A 165 -12.64 8.96 -3.85
CA ALA A 165 -11.75 9.70 -4.73
C ALA A 165 -12.02 9.42 -6.23
N ARG A 166 -12.30 8.16 -6.59
CA ARG A 166 -12.72 7.78 -7.94
C ARG A 166 -14.06 8.40 -8.32
N GLU A 167 -15.08 8.22 -7.49
CA GLU A 167 -16.44 8.70 -7.79
C GLU A 167 -16.53 10.23 -7.84
N THR A 168 -15.78 10.92 -6.96
CA THR A 168 -15.87 12.39 -6.81
C THR A 168 -14.93 13.12 -7.76
N PHE A 169 -13.70 12.62 -7.94
CA PHE A 169 -12.64 13.32 -8.65
C PHE A 169 -12.15 12.60 -9.92
N GLY A 170 -12.70 11.42 -10.24
CA GLY A 170 -12.34 10.67 -11.45
C GLY A 170 -10.94 10.07 -11.44
N VAL A 171 -10.32 9.89 -10.26
CA VAL A 171 -9.02 9.21 -10.13
C VAL A 171 -9.18 7.75 -10.60
N ASP A 172 -8.32 7.27 -11.50
CA ASP A 172 -8.32 5.86 -11.91
C ASP A 172 -7.74 5.00 -10.78
N THR A 173 -8.63 4.41 -9.97
CA THR A 173 -8.27 3.62 -8.81
C THR A 173 -8.58 2.14 -8.96
N VAL A 174 -7.69 1.30 -8.42
CA VAL A 174 -7.85 -0.14 -8.27
C VAL A 174 -7.60 -0.52 -6.81
N VAL A 175 -8.45 -1.38 -6.25
CA VAL A 175 -8.23 -2.00 -4.94
C VAL A 175 -7.96 -3.48 -5.16
N THR A 176 -6.89 -4.01 -4.55
CA THR A 176 -6.63 -5.45 -4.51
C THR A 176 -6.84 -5.95 -3.09
N ARG A 177 -7.44 -7.13 -2.92
CA ARG A 177 -7.57 -7.81 -1.62
C ARG A 177 -6.88 -9.16 -1.75
N CYS A 178 -5.82 -9.37 -0.98
CA CYS A 178 -5.09 -10.64 -0.95
C CYS A 178 -5.31 -11.36 0.37
N GLY A 179 -5.22 -12.69 0.35
CA GLY A 179 -5.09 -13.49 1.55
C GLY A 179 -3.65 -13.48 2.08
N ASN A 180 -3.35 -14.34 3.05
CA ASN A 180 -2.04 -14.38 3.70
C ASN A 180 -0.91 -14.66 2.69
N ASN A 181 0.02 -13.71 2.59
CA ASN A 181 1.28 -13.89 1.86
C ASN A 181 2.31 -14.65 2.72
N TYR A 182 3.17 -15.42 2.06
CA TYR A 182 4.34 -16.06 2.66
C TYR A 182 5.50 -16.06 1.66
N GLY A 183 6.74 -16.03 2.14
CA GLY A 183 7.92 -16.07 1.27
C GLY A 183 9.13 -15.28 1.75
N PRO A 184 10.15 -15.10 0.89
CA PRO A 184 11.37 -14.37 1.23
C PRO A 184 11.08 -12.94 1.70
N ARG A 185 11.83 -12.46 2.71
CA ARG A 185 11.70 -11.12 3.33
C ARG A 185 10.50 -10.96 4.28
N GLN A 186 9.78 -12.04 4.57
CA GLN A 186 8.85 -12.08 5.69
C GLN A 186 9.65 -12.03 7.01
N PHE A 187 9.24 -11.19 7.96
CA PHE A 187 9.86 -11.17 9.28
C PHE A 187 9.66 -12.53 9.98
N PRO A 188 10.68 -13.05 10.69
CA PRO A 188 10.48 -14.15 11.60
C PRO A 188 9.67 -13.63 12.80
N GLU A 189 8.43 -14.09 12.94
CA GLU A 189 7.60 -13.83 14.13
C GLU A 189 8.10 -14.59 15.37
#